data_AF-A0A973G0J0-F1
#
_entry.id   AF-A0A973G0J0-F1
#
_cell.length_a   1.000
_cell.length_b   1.000
_cell.length_c   1.000
_cell.angle_alpha   90.00
_cell.angle_beta   90.00
_cell.angle_gamma   90.00
#
_symmetry.space_group_name_H-M   'P 1'
#
loop_
_entity.id
_entity.type
_entity.pdbx_description
1 polymer ?
#
loop_
_entity_poly.entity_id
_entity_poly.type
_entity_poly.pdbx_seq_one_letter_code
_entity_poly.pdbx_strand_id
1 'polypeptide(L)' 'MNYFHYKDNELWCEGVPVRDIAREVGTPCYLYSHRTLQHHFRVFDSAFSEVPHIICFAVKSNSNIAVLRTFIKEG' A
#
# COMPACT_ATOMS: atom_id res chain seq x y z
N MET A 1 0.35 10.99 1.14
CA MET A 1 -1.09 10.68 1.30
C MET A 1 -1.37 9.25 0.86
N ASN A 2 -2.46 8.64 1.32
CA ASN A 2 -2.82 7.24 1.08
C ASN A 2 -4.22 7.14 0.43
N TYR A 3 -4.63 5.94 0.00
CA TYR A 3 -5.95 5.69 -0.59
C TYR A 3 -7.01 5.31 0.46
N PHE A 4 -6.86 5.80 1.70
CA PHE A 4 -7.92 5.75 2.69
C PHE A 4 -8.66 7.08 2.69
N HIS A 5 -9.96 7.05 2.48
CA HIS A 5 -10.75 8.27 2.38
C HIS A 5 -12.16 8.05 2.89
N TYR A 6 -12.78 9.13 3.36
CA TYR A 6 -14.19 9.13 3.70
C TYR A 6 -15.03 9.43 2.45
N LYS A 7 -16.09 8.65 2.27
CA LYS A 7 -17.15 8.90 1.31
C LYS A 7 -18.47 8.70 2.04
N ASP A 8 -19.34 9.72 2.01
CA ASP A 8 -20.65 9.68 2.68
C ASP A 8 -20.58 9.25 4.16
N ASN A 9 -19.58 9.77 4.88
CA ASN A 9 -19.28 9.47 6.29
C ASN A 9 -18.91 7.99 6.59
N GLU A 10 -18.59 7.20 5.57
CA GLU A 10 -18.03 5.85 5.70
C GLU A 10 -16.55 5.86 5.29
N LEU A 11 -15.71 5.09 5.98
CA LEU A 11 -14.28 4.97 5.66
C LEU A 11 -14.09 3.90 4.58
N TRP A 12 -13.41 4.26 3.50
CA TRP A 12 -13.08 3.39 2.38
C TRP A 12 -11.57 3.21 2.26
N CYS A 13 -11.14 1.99 1.94
CA CYS A 13 -9.81 1.69 1.45
C CYS A 13 -9.92 1.41 -0.04
N GLU A 14 -9.35 2.30 -0.86
CA GLU A 14 -9.54 2.27 -2.31
C GLU A 14 -11.04 2.20 -2.67
N GLY A 15 -11.48 1.15 -3.34
CA GLY A 15 -12.88 0.97 -3.76
C GLY A 15 -13.72 0.11 -2.80
N VAL A 16 -13.26 -0.17 -1.58
CA VAL A 16 -13.94 -1.09 -0.66
C VAL A 16 -14.23 -0.42 0.70
N PRO A 17 -15.46 -0.51 1.25
CA PRO A 17 -15.75 -0.04 2.60
C PRO A 17 -14.93 -0.82 3.64
N VAL A 18 -14.27 -0.11 4.55
CA VAL A 18 -13.47 -0.74 5.61
C VAL A 18 -14.35 -1.58 6.55
N ARG A 19 -15.61 -1.16 6.74
CA ARG A 19 -16.59 -1.89 7.55
C ARG A 19 -16.87 -3.30 7.02
N ASP A 20 -16.92 -3.47 5.69
CA ASP A 20 -17.20 -4.77 5.07
C ASP A 20 -16.03 -5.73 5.29
N ILE A 21 -14.80 -5.24 5.11
CA ILE A 21 -13.57 -5.99 5.41
C ILE A 21 -13.53 -6.39 6.89
N ALA A 22 -13.80 -5.44 7.80
CA ALA A 22 -13.80 -5.71 9.23
C ALA A 22 -14.86 -6.74 9.65
N ARG A 23 -16.01 -6.77 8.97
CA ARG A 23 -17.07 -7.77 9.20
C ARG A 23 -16.67 -9.15 8.69
N GLU A 24 -16.07 -9.23 7.51
CA GLU A 24 -15.70 -10.50 6.88
C GLU A 24 -14.49 -11.15 7.55
N VAL A 25 -13.46 -10.37 7.86
CA VAL A 25 -12.18 -10.86 8.42
C VAL A 25 -12.19 -10.90 9.94
N GLY A 26 -12.99 -10.06 10.59
CA GLY A 26 -12.99 -9.87 12.04
C GLY A 26 -11.91 -8.88 12.53
N THR A 27 -12.10 -8.37 13.75
CA THR A 27 -11.21 -7.36 14.35
C THR A 27 -10.49 -7.90 15.60
N PRO A 28 -9.22 -7.50 15.85
CA PRO A 28 -8.44 -6.54 15.09
C PRO A 28 -7.78 -7.14 13.83
N CYS A 29 -7.70 -6.36 12.75
CA CYS A 29 -6.99 -6.71 11.53
C CYS A 29 -6.17 -5.52 10.99
N TYR A 30 -5.04 -5.81 10.34
CA TYR A 30 -4.33 -4.81 9.54
C TYR A 30 -4.88 -4.79 8.11
N LEU A 31 -5.14 -3.58 7.59
CA LEU A 31 -5.58 -3.35 6.22
C LEU A 31 -4.56 -2.48 5.51
N TYR A 32 -4.07 -2.95 4.35
CA TYR A 32 -3.12 -2.23 3.51
C TYR A 32 -3.76 -1.90 2.17
N SER A 33 -3.49 -0.71 1.64
CA SER A 33 -3.84 -0.34 0.27
C SER A 33 -2.70 -0.69 -0.68
N HIS A 34 -2.98 -1.57 -1.65
CA HIS A 34 -2.02 -1.96 -2.68
C HIS A 34 -1.61 -0.76 -3.54
N ARG A 35 -2.59 0.06 -3.95
CA ARG A 35 -2.35 1.26 -4.76
C ARG A 35 -1.49 2.29 -4.03
N THR A 36 -1.66 2.41 -2.70
CA THR A 36 -0.81 3.28 -1.88
C THR A 36 0.64 2.82 -1.94
N LEU A 37 0.90 1.53 -1.73
CA LEU A 37 2.27 0.99 -1.73
C LEU A 37 2.94 1.17 -3.11
N GLN A 38 2.25 0.83 -4.20
CA GLN A 38 2.77 1.02 -5.56
C GLN A 38 3.05 2.49 -5.87
N HIS A 39 2.13 3.39 -5.52
CA HIS A 39 2.30 4.81 -5.78
C HIS A 39 3.52 5.39 -5.07
N HIS A 40 3.71 5.07 -3.79
CA HIS A 40 4.88 5.57 -3.03
C HIS A 40 6.19 4.99 -3.54
N PHE A 41 6.21 3.71 -3.98
CA PHE A 41 7.38 3.13 -4.62
C PHE A 41 7.75 3.90 -5.90
N ARG A 42 6.78 4.11 -6.80
CA ARG A 42 7.01 4.84 -8.07
C ARG A 42 7.40 6.30 -7.86
N VAL A 43 6.81 6.97 -6.88
CA VAL A 43 7.20 8.35 -6.55
C VAL A 43 8.66 8.39 -6.11
N PHE A 44 9.09 7.45 -5.26
CA PHE A 44 10.47 7.37 -4.81
C PHE A 44 11.43 7.03 -5.97
N ASP A 45 11.08 6.05 -6.80
CA ASP A 45 11.84 5.64 -8.00
C ASP A 45 12.02 6.78 -8.99
N SER A 46 10.92 7.43 -9.38
CA SER A 46 10.94 8.53 -10.35
C SER A 46 11.79 9.73 -9.91
N ALA A 47 11.91 9.96 -8.59
CA ALA A 47 12.71 11.05 -8.05
C ALA A 47 14.22 10.90 -8.31
N PHE A 48 14.70 9.68 -8.59
CA PHE A 48 16.09 9.38 -8.92
C PHE A 48 16.29 8.99 -10.38
N SER A 49 15.31 9.26 -11.26
CA SER A 49 15.33 8.85 -12.67
C SER A 49 16.53 9.34 -13.48
N GLU A 50 17.20 10.42 -13.05
CA GLU A 50 18.39 10.98 -13.71
C GLU A 50 19.71 10.29 -13.31
N VAL A 51 19.71 9.42 -12.29
CA VAL A 51 20.92 8.73 -11.82
C VAL A 51 20.72 7.21 -11.80
N PRO A 52 21.75 6.41 -12.13
CA PRO A 52 21.68 4.96 -11.94
C PRO A 52 21.45 4.63 -10.47
N HIS A 53 20.36 3.92 -10.15
CA HIS A 53 19.97 3.61 -8.78
C HIS A 53 19.26 2.25 -8.68
N ILE A 54 19.08 1.80 -7.45
CA ILE A 54 18.26 0.65 -7.06
C ILE A 54 17.51 0.99 -5.78
N ILE A 55 16.25 0.59 -5.67
CA ILE A 55 15.47 0.72 -4.45
C ILE A 55 15.57 -0.56 -3.62
N CYS A 56 16.21 -0.45 -2.45
CA CYS A 56 16.27 -1.53 -1.48
C CYS A 56 15.22 -1.31 -0.37
N PHE A 57 14.01 -1.86 -0.54
CA PHE A 57 12.95 -1.77 0.46
C PHE A 57 13.41 -2.40 1.79
N ALA A 58 13.33 -1.64 2.89
CA ALA A 58 13.71 -2.12 4.21
C ALA A 58 12.65 -3.09 4.78
N VAL A 59 12.81 -4.38 4.50
CA VAL A 59 11.87 -5.47 4.83
C VAL A 59 11.43 -5.49 6.30
N LYS A 60 12.28 -5.04 7.23
CA LYS A 60 11.95 -4.91 8.66
C LYS A 60 10.73 -4.01 8.94
N SER A 61 10.39 -3.10 8.03
CA SER A 61 9.23 -2.21 8.17
C SER A 61 7.90 -2.93 7.93
N ASN A 62 7.86 -3.87 6.97
CA ASN A 62 6.73 -4.75 6.71
C ASN A 62 7.19 -5.96 5.89
N SER A 63 7.29 -7.12 6.53
CA SER A 63 7.76 -8.37 5.92
C SER A 63 6.63 -9.26 5.37
N ASN A 64 5.41 -8.73 5.26
CA ASN A 64 4.28 -9.47 4.69
C ASN A 64 4.57 -9.85 3.22
N ILE A 65 4.39 -11.12 2.87
CA ILE A 65 4.74 -11.66 1.55
C ILE A 65 3.95 -10.97 0.42
N ALA A 66 2.68 -10.61 0.63
CA ALA A 66 1.88 -9.92 -0.39
C ALA A 66 2.36 -8.47 -0.60
N VAL A 67 2.80 -7.80 0.47
CA VAL A 67 3.44 -6.47 0.40
C VAL A 67 4.76 -6.56 -0.36
N LEU A 68 5.64 -7.51 -0.01
CA LEU A 68 6.92 -7.69 -0.72
C LEU A 68 6.72 -8.02 -2.20
N ARG A 69 5.74 -8.88 -2.53
CA ARG A 69 5.35 -9.18 -3.92
C ARG A 69 4.85 -7.96 -4.69
N THR A 70 4.32 -6.94 -3.99
CA THR A 70 3.91 -5.69 -4.64
C THR A 70 5.14 -4.97 -5.19
N PHE A 71 6.22 -4.85 -4.41
CA PHE A 71 7.44 -4.16 -4.83
C PHE A 71 8.24 -4.95 -5.87
N ILE A 72 8.32 -6.28 -5.72
CA ILE A 72 9.00 -7.15 -6.72
C ILE A 72 8.39 -7.00 -8.13
N LYS A 73 7.09 -6.68 -8.23
CA LYS A 73 6.42 -6.47 -9.53
C LYS A 73 6.67 -5.07 -10.12
N GLU A 74 7.13 -4.11 -9.33
CA GLU A 74 7.43 -2.75 -9.78
C GLU A 74 8.87 -2.63 -10.32
N GLY A 75 9.82 -3.40 -9.78
CA GLY A 75 11.23 -3.41 -10.21
C GLY A 75 12.13 -4.14 -9.23
#